data_AF-A0A1D2X4T4-F1
#
_entry.id   AF-A0A1D2X4T4-F1
#
_cell.length_a   1.000
_cell.length_b   1.000
_cell.length_c   1.000
_cell.angle_alpha   90.00
_cell.angle_beta   90.00
_cell.angle_gamma   90.00
#
_symmetry.space_group_name_H-M   'P 1'
#
loop_
_entity.id
_entity.type
_entity.pdbx_description
1 polymer ?
#
loop_
_entity_poly.entity_id
_entity_poly.type
_entity_poly.pdbx_seq_one_letter_code
_entity_poly.pdbx_strand_id
1 'polypeptide(L)'
;MDKEPLKALFAFTNLPVFGLLLVVVISGFSVSYVSYENRRLHNAIQQELENRNSAQVEWGQLLLEHSTLTSPGYIENLARDKLSMEVPQAKDIEMVLP
;
A
#
# COMPACT_ATOMS: atom_id res chain seq x y z
N MET A 1 -65.01 -0.74 19.49
CA MET A 1 -63.62 -1.24 19.42
C MET A 1 -63.21 -1.14 17.96
N ASP A 2 -62.68 0.03 17.64
CA ASP A 2 -62.91 0.67 16.36
C ASP A 2 -61.71 0.37 15.45
N LYS A 3 -61.97 -0.33 14.33
CA LYS A 3 -60.94 -0.80 13.38
C LYS A 3 -60.59 0.25 12.32
N GLU A 4 -61.16 1.44 12.43
CA GLU A 4 -60.89 2.64 11.61
C GLU A 4 -59.38 2.97 11.46
N PRO A 5 -58.54 2.97 12.52
CA PRO A 5 -57.12 3.28 12.38
C PRO A 5 -56.34 2.19 11.63
N LEU A 6 -56.85 0.96 11.59
CA LEU A 6 -56.23 -0.15 10.85
C LEU A 6 -56.42 0.02 9.34
N LYS A 7 -57.54 0.60 8.91
CA LYS A 7 -57.78 0.94 7.49
C LYS A 7 -57.01 2.17 7.05
N ALA A 8 -56.79 3.13 7.94
CA ALA A 8 -55.95 4.29 7.69
C ALA A 8 -54.49 3.88 7.38
N LEU A 9 -53.97 2.82 8.01
CA LEU A 9 -52.66 2.24 7.66
C LEU A 9 -52.58 1.75 6.21
N PHE A 10 -53.68 1.24 5.64
CA PHE A 10 -53.76 0.76 4.25
C PHE A 10 -54.34 1.79 3.27
N ALA A 11 -54.60 3.02 3.70
CA ALA A 11 -55.06 4.08 2.81
C ALA A 11 -53.95 4.43 1.79
N PHE A 12 -54.34 4.63 0.52
CA PHE A 12 -53.44 4.93 -0.60
C PHE A 12 -52.49 6.13 -0.31
N THR A 13 -52.92 7.06 0.54
CA THR A 13 -52.12 8.20 1.02
C THR A 13 -50.85 7.81 1.79
N ASN A 14 -50.83 6.66 2.47
CA ASN A 14 -49.70 6.21 3.31
C ASN A 14 -48.73 5.26 2.58
N LEU A 15 -49.06 4.87 1.35
CA LEU A 15 -48.21 4.07 0.47
C LEU A 15 -46.78 4.63 0.31
N PRO A 16 -46.54 5.94 0.10
CA PRO A 16 -45.18 6.49 0.01
C PRO A 16 -44.41 6.39 1.33
N VAL A 17 -45.09 6.52 2.48
CA VAL A 17 -44.45 6.39 3.80
C VAL A 17 -43.97 4.96 4.03
N PHE A 18 -44.78 3.97 3.64
CA PHE A 18 -44.39 2.56 3.69
C PHE A 18 -43.21 2.25 2.76
N GLY A 19 -43.20 2.84 1.56
CA GLY A 19 -42.08 2.73 0.61
C GLY A 19 -40.79 3.31 1.19
N LEU A 20 -40.85 4.50 1.79
CA LEU A 20 -39.71 5.13 2.46
C LEU A 20 -39.16 4.27 3.61
N LEU A 21 -40.05 3.71 4.43
CA LEU A 21 -39.67 2.82 5.52
C LEU A 21 -38.91 1.59 4.98
N LEU A 22 -39.43 0.96 3.93
CA LEU A 22 -38.76 -0.17 3.27
C LEU A 22 -37.37 0.21 2.74
N VAL A 23 -37.24 1.36 2.09
CA VAL A 23 -35.96 1.85 1.57
C VAL A 23 -34.95 2.07 2.71
N VAL A 24 -35.38 2.65 3.84
CA VAL A 24 -34.50 2.87 5.00
C VAL A 24 -34.05 1.55 5.62
N VAL A 25 -34.95 0.57 5.74
CA VAL A 25 -34.59 -0.77 6.25
C VAL A 25 -33.58 -1.43 5.32
N ILE A 26 -33.85 -1.44 4.01
CA ILE A 26 -32.95 -2.03 3.01
C ILE A 26 -31.59 -1.32 3.02
N SER A 27 -31.55 0.01 3.18
CA SER A 27 -30.27 0.74 3.23
C SER A 27 -29.45 0.35 4.45
N GLY A 28 -30.06 0.19 5.64
CA GLY A 28 -29.36 -0.24 6.85
C GLY A 28 -28.74 -1.63 6.72
N PHE A 29 -29.49 -2.58 6.15
CA PHE A 29 -28.98 -3.93 5.86
C PHE A 29 -27.86 -3.90 4.81
N SER A 30 -28.04 -3.13 3.73
CA SER A 30 -27.06 -2.99 2.66
C SER A 30 -25.73 -2.42 3.15
N VAL A 31 -25.77 -1.36 3.96
CA VAL A 31 -24.56 -0.76 4.56
C VAL A 31 -23.81 -1.76 5.44
N SER A 32 -24.54 -2.54 6.24
CA SER A 32 -23.95 -3.57 7.09
C SER A 32 -23.28 -4.69 6.28
N TYR A 33 -23.94 -5.14 5.21
CA TYR A 33 -23.41 -6.15 4.30
C TYR A 33 -22.15 -5.65 3.57
N VAL A 34 -22.18 -4.44 3.03
CA VAL A 34 -21.03 -3.82 2.36
C VAL A 34 -19.86 -3.64 3.32
N SER A 35 -20.10 -3.28 4.58
CA SER A 35 -19.04 -3.15 5.60
C SER A 35 -18.34 -4.49 5.87
N TYR A 36 -19.11 -5.58 5.98
CA TYR A 36 -18.55 -6.92 6.13
C TYR A 36 -17.70 -7.32 4.93
N GLU A 37 -18.22 -7.10 3.72
CA GLU A 37 -17.53 -7.46 2.49
C GLU A 37 -16.26 -6.64 2.27
N ASN A 38 -16.31 -5.35 2.63
CA ASN A 38 -15.15 -4.47 2.59
C ASN A 38 -14.05 -5.00 3.50
N ARG A 39 -14.37 -5.39 4.74
CA ARG A 39 -13.38 -6.00 5.65
C ARG A 39 -12.78 -7.28 5.08
N ARG A 40 -13.58 -8.14 4.44
CA ARG A 40 -13.08 -9.37 3.82
C ARG A 40 -12.11 -9.09 2.68
N LEU A 41 -12.47 -8.16 1.77
CA LEU A 41 -11.61 -7.76 0.65
C LEU A 41 -10.34 -7.04 1.13
N HIS A 42 -10.45 -6.19 2.16
CA HIS A 42 -9.30 -5.53 2.77
C HIS A 42 -8.32 -6.55 3.32
N ASN A 43 -8.80 -7.55 4.08
CA ASN A 43 -7.92 -8.58 4.64
C ASN A 43 -7.14 -9.34 3.57
N ALA A 44 -7.78 -9.64 2.43
CA ALA A 44 -7.12 -10.33 1.32
C ALA A 44 -5.98 -9.48 0.72
N ILE A 45 -6.21 -8.19 0.52
CA ILE A 45 -5.18 -7.26 0.02
C ILE A 45 -4.05 -7.12 1.04
N GLN A 46 -4.38 -6.95 2.33
CA GLN A 46 -3.42 -6.78 3.40
C GLN A 46 -2.48 -7.98 3.52
N GLN A 47 -2.99 -9.20 3.36
CA GLN A 47 -2.17 -10.42 3.42
C GLN A 47 -1.09 -10.46 2.33
N GLU A 48 -1.47 -10.10 1.09
CA GLU A 48 -0.54 -10.05 -0.02
C GLU A 48 0.46 -8.89 0.13
N LEU A 49 0.01 -7.76 0.69
CA LEU A 49 0.86 -6.62 0.98
C LEU A 49 1.91 -6.96 2.05
N GLU A 50 1.54 -7.74 3.06
CA GLU A 50 2.45 -8.18 4.12
C GLU A 50 3.58 -9.06 3.55
N ASN A 51 3.24 -10.02 2.69
CA ASN A 51 4.22 -10.86 2.00
C ASN A 51 5.22 -10.00 1.19
N ARG A 52 4.70 -9.01 0.46
CA ARG A 52 5.52 -8.07 -0.32
C ARG A 52 6.44 -7.23 0.57
N ASN A 53 5.91 -6.74 1.68
CA ASN A 53 6.67 -5.93 2.63
C ASN A 53 7.82 -6.74 3.24
N SER A 54 7.58 -7.99 3.64
CA SER A 54 8.65 -8.87 4.13
C SER A 54 9.75 -9.09 3.09
N ALA A 55 9.38 -9.36 1.83
CA ALA A 55 10.36 -9.50 0.75
C ALA A 55 11.14 -8.20 0.47
N GLN A 56 10.48 -7.04 0.59
CA GLN A 56 11.14 -5.74 0.42
C GLN A 56 12.14 -5.44 1.55
N VAL A 57 11.82 -5.86 2.79
CA VAL A 57 12.74 -5.76 3.93
C VAL A 57 13.98 -6.63 3.69
N GLU A 58 13.80 -7.88 3.26
CA GLU A 58 14.91 -8.79 2.95
C GLU A 58 15.77 -8.23 1.81
N TRP A 59 15.14 -7.74 0.74
CA TRP A 59 15.86 -7.07 -0.35
C TRP A 59 16.67 -5.87 0.16
N GLY A 60 16.09 -5.05 1.06
CA GLY A 60 16.78 -3.91 1.67
C GLY A 60 18.01 -4.34 2.46
N GLN A 61 17.91 -5.43 3.22
CA GLN A 61 19.04 -6.00 3.96
C GLN A 61 20.13 -6.48 3.00
N LEU A 62 19.77 -7.25 1.98
CA LEU A 62 20.72 -7.72 0.95
C LEU A 62 21.37 -6.55 0.21
N LEU A 63 20.62 -5.49 -0.10
CA LEU A 63 21.16 -4.31 -0.77
C LEU A 63 22.17 -3.58 0.11
N LEU A 64 21.93 -3.50 1.42
CA LEU A 64 22.90 -2.93 2.36
C LEU A 64 24.16 -3.79 2.48
N GLU A 65 24.01 -5.12 2.49
CA GLU A 65 25.14 -6.05 2.43
C GLU A 65 25.96 -5.85 1.14
N HIS A 66 25.30 -5.75 -0.02
CA HIS A 66 25.96 -5.54 -1.31
C HIS A 66 26.56 -4.14 -1.47
N SER A 67 25.92 -3.11 -0.93
CA SER A 67 26.45 -1.73 -0.94
C SER A 67 27.72 -1.63 -0.09
N THR A 68 27.81 -2.44 0.98
CA THR A 68 29.04 -2.55 1.78
C THR A 68 30.18 -3.20 1.00
N LEU A 69 29.87 -4.19 0.14
CA LEU A 69 30.84 -4.86 -0.74
C LEU A 69 31.18 -4.06 -2.02
N THR A 70 30.37 -3.07 -2.38
CA THR A 70 30.61 -2.10 -3.46
C THR A 70 31.21 -0.79 -2.91
N SER A 71 31.71 -0.80 -1.67
CA SER A 71 32.53 0.29 -1.16
C SER A 71 33.73 0.49 -2.10
N PRO A 72 33.94 1.71 -2.65
CA PRO A 72 35.01 2.01 -3.62
C PRO A 72 36.40 1.54 -3.19
N GLY A 73 36.62 1.32 -1.89
CA GLY A 73 37.87 0.82 -1.33
C GLY A 73 38.30 -0.56 -1.82
N TYR A 74 37.38 -1.46 -2.23
CA TYR A 74 37.81 -2.76 -2.78
C TYR A 74 38.45 -2.61 -4.17
N ILE A 75 37.85 -1.78 -5.03
CA ILE A 75 38.40 -1.47 -6.36
C ILE A 75 39.71 -0.68 -6.22
N GLU A 76 39.76 0.26 -5.28
CA GLU A 76 40.96 1.05 -5.00
C GLU A 76 42.12 0.18 -4.47
N ASN A 77 41.85 -0.72 -3.53
CA ASN A 77 42.87 -1.65 -3.02
C ASN A 77 43.31 -2.64 -4.11
N LEU A 78 42.38 -3.17 -4.91
CA LEU A 78 42.73 -4.07 -6.02
C LEU A 78 43.57 -3.36 -7.09
N ALA A 79 43.28 -2.09 -7.41
CA ALA A 79 44.06 -1.29 -8.36
C ALA A 79 45.45 -0.94 -7.79
N ARG A 80 45.54 -0.65 -6.49
CA ARG A 80 46.80 -0.38 -5.80
C ARG A 80 47.69 -1.64 -5.72
N ASP A 81 47.10 -2.78 -5.38
CA ASP A 81 47.84 -4.02 -5.15
C ASP A 81 48.18 -4.77 -6.46
N LYS A 82 47.24 -4.85 -7.43
CA LYS A 82 47.47 -5.58 -8.68
C LYS A 82 48.00 -4.74 -9.84
N LEU A 83 47.74 -3.44 -9.84
CA LEU A 83 48.19 -2.53 -10.92
C LEU A 83 49.21 -1.49 -10.45
N SER A 84 49.62 -1.51 -9.17
CA SER A 84 50.55 -0.52 -8.59
C SER A 84 50.13 0.93 -8.84
N MET A 85 48.82 1.19 -8.92
CA MET A 85 48.31 2.55 -9.12
C MET A 85 48.40 3.35 -7.82
N GLU A 86 49.16 4.45 -7.83
CA GLU A 86 49.13 5.49 -6.80
C GLU A 86 48.30 6.69 -7.26
N VAL A 87 47.66 7.39 -6.32
CA VAL A 87 46.94 8.63 -6.60
C VAL A 87 47.99 9.72 -6.84
N PRO A 88 48.06 10.32 -8.05
CA PRO A 88 49.07 11.31 -8.35
C PRO A 88 48.91 12.54 -7.47
N GLN A 89 50.01 13.08 -6.98
CA GLN A 89 49.99 14.33 -6.22
C GLN A 89 49.67 15.49 -7.17
N ALA A 90 49.07 16.57 -6.66
CA ALA A 90 48.61 17.72 -7.47
C ALA A 90 49.68 18.36 -8.39
N LYS A 91 50.96 18.05 -8.14
CA LYS A 91 52.13 18.47 -8.91
C LYS A 91 52.37 17.68 -10.20
N ASP A 92 51.72 16.52 -10.36
CA ASP A 92 51.87 15.61 -11.51
C ASP A 92 50.66 15.66 -12.46
N ILE A 93 49.71 16.59 -12.21
CA ILE A 93 48.50 16.77 -13.02
C ILE A 93 48.79 17.82 -14.10
N GLU A 94 49.06 17.37 -15.31
CA GLU A 94 49.19 18.24 -16.48
C GLU A 94 47.84 18.31 -17.23
N MET A 95 47.18 19.46 -17.15
CA MET A 95 45.87 19.67 -17.77
C MET A 95 46.05 20.02 -19.25
N VAL A 96 45.83 19.04 -20.14
CA VAL A 96 45.77 19.30 -21.58
C VAL A 96 44.37 19.82 -21.95
N LEU A 97 44.32 21.10 -22.34
CA LEU A 97 43.15 21.69 -23.00
C LEU A 97 43.03 21.12 -24.42
N PRO A 98 41.81 20.83 -24.89
CA PRO A 98 41.55 20.22 -26.19
C PRO A 98 42.00 21.09 -27.38
#